data_AF-A0A8T2ES04-F1
#
_entry.id   AF-A0A8T2ES04-F1
#
_cell.length_a   1.000
_cell.length_b   1.000
_cell.length_c   1.000
_cell.angle_alpha   90.00
_cell.angle_beta   90.00
_cell.angle_gamma   90.00
#
_symmetry.space_group_name_H-M   'P 1'
#
loop_
_entity.id
_entity.type
_entity.pdbx_description
1 polymer ?
#
loop_
_entity_poly.entity_id
_entity_poly.type
_entity_poly.pdbx_seq_one_letter_code
_entity_poly.pdbx_strand_id
1 'polypeptide(L)'
;MKVAEKIVFLWNDSDGFAATISDTLNPSPSSPLRKLEEQIQLPLDKYGVEGVETGGSIVHFVDENEVYQVSIFLLRSYEPPVLVCAMNELLDLITRGSSTLPTIIAPFFVAASKLKFNNRSLEANNRKASLHYVQVATETETSRLFASRIEKPPLSMQIHYEPLSCLLHLARVKRLPTAILIGQRSNSLTHKALDEELQVIHETGELVASWTGLSFSRDRIKWSASKTSKEEESPWRALYG
;
A
#
# COMPACT_ATOMS: atom_id res chain seq x y z
N MET A 1 12.77 12.83 11.86
CA MET A 1 11.93 11.72 12.33
C MET A 1 12.75 10.44 12.23
N LYS A 2 12.68 9.53 13.21
CA LYS A 2 13.32 8.22 13.12
C LYS A 2 12.35 7.24 12.46
N VAL A 3 12.84 6.43 11.55
CA VAL A 3 12.05 5.41 10.84
C VAL A 3 12.77 4.07 10.93
N ALA A 4 12.00 2.99 10.92
CA ALA A 4 12.55 1.64 10.79
C ALA A 4 13.06 1.37 9.36
N GLU A 5 13.94 0.38 9.21
CA GLU A 5 14.33 -0.12 7.90
C GLU A 5 13.19 -0.84 7.18
N LYS A 6 12.27 -1.45 7.93
CA LYS A 6 11.05 -2.09 7.41
C LYS A 6 9.89 -1.10 7.42
N ILE A 7 9.46 -0.68 6.24
CA ILE A 7 8.38 0.28 6.08
C ILE A 7 7.18 -0.37 5.42
N VAL A 8 6.00 -0.19 5.99
CA VAL A 8 4.72 -0.50 5.34
C VAL A 8 4.05 0.83 4.99
N PHE A 9 3.76 1.06 3.72
CA PHE A 9 3.07 2.26 3.26
C PHE A 9 1.62 1.92 2.91
N LEU A 10 0.68 2.53 3.64
CA LEU A 10 -0.75 2.37 3.48
C LEU A 10 -1.35 3.69 3.02
N TRP A 11 -2.03 3.65 1.88
CA TRP A 11 -2.79 4.77 1.35
C TRP A 11 -4.20 4.73 1.93
N ASN A 12 -4.62 5.76 2.67
CA ASN A 12 -5.94 5.81 3.28
C ASN A 12 -7.02 5.94 2.19
N ASP A 13 -7.54 4.80 1.74
CA ASP A 13 -8.59 4.70 0.75
C ASP A 13 -9.98 4.88 1.39
N SER A 14 -10.93 5.34 0.57
CA SER A 14 -12.33 5.50 0.99
C SER A 14 -12.99 4.20 1.43
N ASP A 15 -12.48 3.07 0.95
CA ASP A 15 -13.07 1.75 1.17
C ASP A 15 -12.58 1.14 2.51
N GLY A 16 -11.63 1.78 3.20
CA GLY A 16 -11.14 1.40 4.53
C GLY A 16 -10.12 0.26 4.53
N PHE A 17 -9.51 -0.06 3.38
CA PHE A 17 -8.54 -1.15 3.27
C PHE A 17 -7.28 -0.86 4.10
N ALA A 18 -6.71 0.34 3.98
CA ALA A 18 -5.54 0.73 4.75
C ALA A 18 -5.76 0.67 6.26
N ALA A 19 -6.89 1.19 6.75
CA ALA A 19 -7.25 1.11 8.16
C ALA A 19 -7.42 -0.36 8.62
N THR A 20 -8.05 -1.19 7.79
CA THR A 20 -8.20 -2.62 8.05
C THR A 20 -6.85 -3.32 8.21
N ILE A 21 -5.89 -3.05 7.32
CA ILE A 21 -4.54 -3.64 7.41
C ILE A 21 -3.78 -3.10 8.62
N SER A 22 -3.83 -1.80 8.91
CA SER A 22 -3.12 -1.22 10.06
C SER A 22 -3.63 -1.73 11.40
N ASP A 23 -4.94 -1.88 11.56
CA ASP A 23 -5.57 -2.25 12.84
C ASP A 23 -5.43 -3.75 13.15
N THR A 24 -5.27 -4.57 12.11
CA THR A 24 -5.13 -6.02 12.23
C THR A 24 -3.69 -6.45 12.47
N LEU A 25 -2.70 -5.60 12.17
CA LEU A 25 -1.28 -5.84 12.44
C LEU A 25 -0.93 -5.50 13.90
N ASN A 26 -0.41 -6.50 14.62
CA ASN A 26 -0.09 -6.40 16.03
C ASN A 26 1.27 -7.05 16.33
N PRO A 27 1.95 -6.68 17.43
CA PRO A 27 3.11 -7.45 17.90
C PRO A 27 2.74 -8.93 18.03
N SER A 28 3.64 -9.83 17.65
CA SER A 28 3.44 -11.26 17.92
C SER A 28 3.34 -11.49 19.44
N PRO A 29 2.52 -12.43 19.94
CA PRO A 29 2.27 -12.58 21.38
C PRO A 29 3.52 -12.81 22.24
N SER A 30 4.57 -13.40 21.66
CA SER A 30 5.88 -13.63 22.31
C SER A 30 6.90 -12.51 22.05
N SER A 31 6.54 -11.48 21.30
CA SER A 31 7.42 -10.41 20.88
C SER A 31 7.45 -9.29 21.91
N PRO A 32 8.62 -8.74 22.27
CA PRO A 32 8.72 -7.63 23.20
C PRO A 32 8.43 -6.27 22.53
N LEU A 33 7.78 -6.26 21.36
CA LEU A 33 7.58 -5.04 20.59
C LEU A 33 6.42 -4.23 21.18
N ARG A 34 6.65 -2.94 21.37
CA ARG A 34 5.63 -1.97 21.76
C ARG A 34 5.16 -1.15 20.56
N LYS A 35 3.87 -0.84 20.53
CA LYS A 35 3.27 0.05 19.53
C LYS A 35 3.44 1.51 19.98
N LEU A 36 3.89 2.37 19.08
CA LEU A 36 3.97 3.81 19.26
C LEU A 36 3.25 4.49 18.10
N GLU A 37 2.43 5.49 18.40
CA GLU A 37 1.70 6.24 17.38
C GLU A 37 2.22 7.68 17.32
N GLU A 38 2.51 8.15 16.11
CA GLU A 38 3.01 9.50 15.83
C GLU A 38 2.16 10.11 14.71
N GLN A 39 1.97 11.42 14.74
CA GLN A 39 1.37 12.16 13.63
C GLN A 39 2.47 12.81 12.81
N ILE A 40 2.34 12.76 11.49
CA ILE A 40 3.22 13.47 10.58
C ILE A 40 2.49 14.59 9.87
N GLN A 41 3.21 15.68 9.66
CA GLN A 41 2.83 16.76 8.79
C GLN A 41 3.78 16.79 7.60
N LEU A 42 3.24 17.01 6.40
CA LEU A 42 4.03 17.10 5.18
C LEU A 42 4.10 18.56 4.74
N PRO A 43 5.30 19.16 4.63
CA PRO A 43 5.44 20.54 4.23
C PRO A 43 5.21 20.67 2.72
N LEU A 44 3.97 20.96 2.32
CA LEU A 44 3.59 21.07 0.91
C LEU A 44 3.64 22.51 0.38
N ASP A 45 3.94 23.49 1.21
CA ASP A 45 3.99 24.91 0.86
C ASP A 45 4.93 25.19 -0.32
N LYS A 46 6.05 24.45 -0.42
CA LYS A 46 7.01 24.57 -1.52
C LYS A 46 6.44 24.16 -2.89
N TYR A 47 5.29 23.48 -2.93
CA TYR A 47 4.54 23.14 -4.13
C TYR A 47 3.37 24.10 -4.39
N GLY A 48 3.22 25.15 -3.58
CA GLY A 48 2.08 26.07 -3.63
C GLY A 48 0.77 25.48 -3.11
N VAL A 49 0.84 24.43 -2.28
CA VAL A 49 -0.34 23.81 -1.66
C VAL A 49 -0.48 24.39 -0.25
N GLU A 50 -1.41 25.32 -0.08
CA GLU A 50 -1.72 26.00 1.18
C GLU A 50 -3.13 25.64 1.67
N GLY A 51 -3.36 25.69 2.99
CA GLY A 51 -4.70 25.57 3.59
C GLY A 51 -5.34 24.18 3.60
N VAL A 52 -4.61 23.14 3.19
CA VAL A 52 -5.04 21.73 3.26
C VAL A 52 -4.38 21.07 4.47
N GLU A 53 -5.12 20.25 5.23
CA GLU A 53 -4.48 19.42 6.26
C GLU A 53 -3.58 18.35 5.61
N THR A 54 -2.27 18.50 5.79
CA THR A 54 -1.26 17.64 5.17
C THR A 54 -0.73 16.58 6.14
N GLY A 55 -0.32 15.43 5.59
CA GLY A 55 0.32 14.35 6.33
C GLY A 55 -0.58 13.16 6.65
N GLY A 56 -0.47 12.63 7.85
CA GLY A 56 -1.02 11.32 8.20
C GLY A 56 -0.52 10.83 9.54
N SER A 57 -0.67 9.55 9.80
CA SER A 57 -0.19 8.91 11.02
C SER A 57 0.86 7.86 10.74
N ILE A 58 1.68 7.58 11.75
CA ILE A 58 2.64 6.49 11.73
C ILE A 58 2.41 5.63 12.95
N VAL A 59 2.47 4.32 12.73
CA VAL A 59 2.55 3.32 13.78
C VAL A 59 3.94 2.71 13.74
N HIS A 60 4.71 2.91 14.81
CA HIS A 60 6.00 2.25 15.00
C HIS A 60 5.86 1.03 15.90
N PHE A 61 6.61 -0.02 15.56
CA PHE A 61 6.85 -1.17 16.42
C PHE A 61 8.31 -1.09 16.88
N VAL A 62 8.49 -0.87 18.18
CA VAL A 62 9.78 -0.56 18.80
C VAL A 62 10.12 -1.65 19.80
N ASP A 63 11.39 -2.05 19.88
CA ASP A 63 11.84 -3.03 20.87
C ASP A 63 12.15 -2.39 22.24
N GLU A 64 12.60 -3.22 23.19
CA GLU A 64 12.94 -2.79 24.56
C GLU A 64 14.12 -1.79 24.61
N ASN A 65 14.93 -1.73 23.54
CA ASN A 65 16.09 -0.85 23.42
C ASN A 65 15.78 0.45 22.68
N GLU A 66 14.50 0.80 22.49
CA GLU A 66 14.04 1.97 21.73
C GLU A 66 14.44 1.93 20.23
N VAL A 67 14.74 0.75 19.68
CA VAL A 67 15.09 0.59 18.27
C VAL A 67 13.82 0.33 17.45
N TYR A 68 13.67 1.11 16.37
CA TYR A 68 12.52 1.03 15.48
C TYR A 68 12.65 -0.17 14.55
N GLN A 69 11.79 -1.18 14.74
CA GLN A 69 11.84 -2.43 13.99
C GLN A 69 10.94 -2.39 12.75
N VAL A 70 9.75 -1.79 12.86
CA VAL A 70 8.79 -1.62 11.76
C VAL A 70 8.13 -0.25 11.87
N SER A 71 7.91 0.42 10.74
CA SER A 71 7.14 1.68 10.68
C SER A 71 6.04 1.57 9.63
N ILE A 72 4.79 1.72 10.05
CA ILE A 72 3.61 1.70 9.18
C ILE A 72 3.14 3.13 8.99
N PHE A 73 3.19 3.63 7.76
CA PHE A 73 2.71 4.95 7.40
C PHE A 73 1.30 4.85 6.86
N LEU A 74 0.38 5.60 7.45
CA LEU A 74 -0.97 5.80 6.97
C LEU A 74 -1.11 7.22 6.44
N LEU A 75 -0.96 7.37 5.12
CA LEU A 75 -1.06 8.66 4.46
C LEU A 75 -2.53 8.97 4.15
N ARG A 76 -2.96 10.21 4.42
CA ARG A 76 -4.32 10.66 4.09
C ARG A 76 -4.58 10.59 2.58
N SER A 77 -5.85 10.48 2.21
CA SER A 77 -6.24 10.57 0.80
C SER A 77 -6.06 12.00 0.29
N TYR A 78 -5.39 12.14 -0.85
CA TYR A 78 -5.25 13.38 -1.59
C TYR A 78 -5.66 13.17 -3.04
N GLU A 79 -6.36 14.16 -3.59
CA GLU A 79 -6.62 14.23 -5.02
C GLU A 79 -5.40 14.82 -5.76
N PRO A 80 -5.20 14.48 -7.04
CA PRO A 80 -4.24 15.18 -7.90
C PRO A 80 -4.55 16.68 -7.98
N PRO A 81 -3.53 17.57 -8.04
CA PRO A 81 -2.09 17.27 -8.06
C PRO A 81 -1.47 17.11 -6.66
N VAL A 82 -2.22 17.34 -5.57
CA VAL A 82 -1.68 17.29 -4.19
C VAL A 82 -1.13 15.89 -3.84
N LEU A 83 -1.73 14.84 -4.39
CA LEU A 83 -1.28 13.45 -4.31
C LEU A 83 0.23 13.28 -4.54
N VAL A 84 0.73 13.76 -5.69
CA VAL A 84 2.14 13.55 -6.06
C VAL A 84 3.07 14.34 -5.16
N CYS A 85 2.66 15.55 -4.75
CA CYS A 85 3.42 16.39 -3.82
C CYS A 85 3.55 15.71 -2.45
N ALA A 86 2.42 15.24 -1.90
CA ALA A 86 2.38 14.55 -0.61
C ALA A 86 3.21 13.27 -0.63
N MET A 87 3.08 12.45 -1.68
CA MET A 87 3.85 11.21 -1.77
C MET A 87 5.33 11.47 -2.00
N ASN A 88 5.70 12.49 -2.78
CA ASN A 88 7.11 12.87 -2.91
C ASN A 88 7.71 13.29 -1.57
N GLU A 89 7.03 14.16 -0.81
CA GLU A 89 7.50 14.56 0.53
C GLU A 89 7.61 13.38 1.48
N LEU A 90 6.64 12.47 1.45
CA LEU A 90 6.67 11.31 2.33
C LEU A 90 7.88 10.41 2.03
N LEU A 91 8.14 10.12 0.75
CA LEU A 91 9.29 9.31 0.35
C LEU A 91 10.62 10.00 0.67
N ASP A 92 10.68 11.33 0.51
CA ASP A 92 11.84 12.12 0.92
C ASP A 92 12.02 12.11 2.44
N LEU A 93 10.93 12.16 3.21
CA LEU A 93 10.95 12.11 4.67
C LEU A 93 11.41 10.74 5.18
N ILE A 94 10.95 9.66 4.56
CA ILE A 94 11.36 8.27 4.84
C ILE A 94 12.86 8.07 4.62
N THR A 95 13.41 8.68 3.58
CA THR A 95 14.82 8.50 3.21
C THR A 95 15.76 9.48 3.90
N ARG A 96 15.23 10.54 4.51
CA ARG A 96 16.02 11.61 5.14
C ARG A 96 16.70 11.12 6.41
N GLY A 97 18.02 11.03 6.38
CA GLY A 97 18.85 10.76 7.56
C GLY A 97 18.96 9.29 7.95
N SER A 98 18.48 8.36 7.11
CA SER A 98 18.78 6.94 7.27
C SER A 98 20.16 6.61 6.72
N SER A 99 20.97 5.87 7.47
CA SER A 99 22.28 5.37 7.00
C SER A 99 22.14 4.24 5.98
N THR A 100 21.00 3.54 6.00
CA THR A 100 20.63 2.44 5.12
C THR A 100 19.34 2.78 4.37
N LEU A 101 19.19 2.31 3.13
CA LEU A 101 17.95 2.53 2.38
C LEU A 101 16.85 1.63 2.95
N PRO A 102 15.73 2.19 3.45
CA PRO A 102 14.64 1.38 3.96
C PRO A 102 13.98 0.61 2.81
N THR A 103 13.42 -0.55 3.12
CA THR A 103 12.59 -1.33 2.19
C THR A 103 11.13 -1.01 2.45
N ILE A 104 10.43 -0.61 1.40
CA ILE A 104 9.02 -0.21 1.46
C ILE A 104 8.16 -1.35 0.92
N ILE A 105 7.13 -1.71 1.67
CA ILE A 105 6.02 -2.55 1.19
C ILE A 105 4.76 -1.72 1.12
N ALA A 106 4.13 -1.69 -0.04
CA ALA A 106 2.91 -0.92 -0.26
C ALA A 106 1.78 -1.83 -0.75
N PRO A 107 0.90 -2.31 0.15
CA PRO A 107 -0.30 -3.01 -0.28
C PRO A 107 -1.36 -2.02 -0.78
N PHE A 108 -2.00 -2.38 -1.88
CA PHE A 108 -3.13 -1.68 -2.46
C PHE A 108 -4.26 -2.67 -2.75
N PHE A 109 -5.49 -2.22 -2.52
CA PHE A 109 -6.68 -2.96 -2.91
C PHE A 109 -7.47 -2.13 -3.91
N VAL A 110 -7.52 -2.60 -5.16
CA VAL A 110 -7.91 -1.77 -6.31
C VAL A 110 -9.08 -2.42 -7.05
N ALA A 111 -10.08 -1.61 -7.41
CA ALA A 111 -11.18 -2.05 -8.26
C ALA A 111 -10.68 -2.67 -9.58
N ALA A 112 -11.26 -3.80 -9.98
CA ALA A 112 -10.93 -4.44 -11.26
C ALA A 112 -11.08 -3.49 -12.45
N SER A 113 -12.04 -2.55 -12.44
CA SER A 113 -12.20 -1.54 -13.49
C SER A 113 -10.96 -0.65 -13.69
N LYS A 114 -10.15 -0.46 -12.64
CA LYS A 114 -8.93 0.35 -12.66
C LYS A 114 -7.68 -0.45 -13.05
N LEU A 115 -7.79 -1.77 -13.24
CA LEU A 115 -6.71 -2.66 -13.66
C LEU A 115 -7.09 -3.29 -15.01
N LYS A 116 -6.53 -2.79 -16.12
CA LYS A 116 -6.80 -3.35 -17.44
C LYS A 116 -5.76 -4.39 -17.82
N PHE A 117 -6.21 -5.56 -18.26
CA PHE A 117 -5.38 -6.62 -18.81
C PHE A 117 -5.65 -6.75 -20.30
N ASN A 118 -4.64 -6.53 -21.15
CA ASN A 118 -4.81 -6.55 -22.62
C ASN A 118 -5.02 -7.94 -23.26
N ASN A 119 -5.33 -8.99 -22.49
CA ASN A 119 -5.52 -10.34 -23.03
C ASN A 119 -6.88 -10.94 -22.63
N ARG A 120 -7.74 -11.15 -23.63
CA ARG A 120 -9.03 -11.88 -23.56
C ARG A 120 -8.93 -13.30 -23.00
N SER A 121 -7.73 -13.87 -22.82
CA SER A 121 -7.54 -15.24 -22.34
C SER A 121 -7.39 -15.39 -20.83
N LEU A 122 -7.14 -14.30 -20.08
CA LEU A 122 -6.97 -14.36 -18.61
C LEU A 122 -8.30 -14.26 -17.85
N GLU A 123 -9.37 -13.79 -18.49
CA GLU A 123 -10.73 -13.84 -17.94
C GLU A 123 -11.24 -15.28 -17.75
N ALA A 124 -10.64 -16.26 -18.47
CA ALA A 124 -11.07 -17.65 -18.46
C ALA A 124 -10.40 -18.51 -17.37
N ASN A 125 -9.26 -18.11 -16.80
CA ASN A 125 -8.56 -18.90 -15.78
C ASN A 125 -8.91 -18.43 -14.37
N ASN A 126 -10.21 -18.49 -14.12
CA ASN A 126 -10.87 -18.22 -12.87
C ASN A 126 -10.46 -19.28 -11.84
N ARG A 127 -9.43 -19.02 -10.99
CA ARG A 127 -9.32 -19.67 -9.66
C ARG A 127 -8.20 -19.22 -8.71
N LYS A 128 -7.14 -18.46 -9.07
CA LYS A 128 -6.01 -18.30 -8.10
C LYS A 128 -5.23 -16.97 -8.02
N ALA A 129 -5.47 -15.96 -8.84
CA ALA A 129 -4.66 -14.73 -8.76
C ALA A 129 -5.53 -13.47 -8.70
N SER A 130 -6.00 -13.14 -7.50
CA SER A 130 -6.54 -11.82 -7.18
C SER A 130 -5.51 -10.93 -6.46
N LEU A 131 -4.30 -11.43 -6.24
CA LEU A 131 -3.18 -10.71 -5.66
C LEU A 131 -1.96 -10.81 -6.60
N HIS A 132 -1.37 -9.67 -6.90
CA HIS A 132 -0.16 -9.55 -7.71
C HIS A 132 0.93 -8.82 -6.95
N TYR A 133 2.20 -9.02 -7.33
CA TYR A 133 3.31 -8.24 -6.75
C TYR A 133 4.16 -7.53 -7.81
N VAL A 134 4.48 -6.26 -7.58
CA VAL A 134 5.44 -5.49 -8.39
C VAL A 134 6.64 -5.15 -7.53
N GLN A 135 7.83 -5.54 -7.99
CA GLN A 135 9.07 -5.06 -7.40
C GLN A 135 9.59 -3.85 -8.17
N VAL A 136 10.02 -2.83 -7.43
CA VAL A 136 10.77 -1.68 -7.91
C VAL A 136 12.17 -1.73 -7.30
N ALA A 137 13.18 -1.38 -8.11
CA ALA A 137 14.61 -1.48 -7.80
C ALA A 137 15.10 -2.94 -7.62
N THR A 138 16.23 -3.10 -6.92
CA THR A 138 16.95 -4.38 -6.79
C THR A 138 16.12 -5.46 -6.10
N GLU A 139 16.31 -6.70 -6.56
CA GLU A 139 15.73 -7.88 -5.92
C GLU A 139 16.28 -8.02 -4.49
N THR A 140 15.39 -8.14 -3.52
CA THR A 140 15.70 -8.29 -2.09
C THR A 140 15.21 -9.64 -1.58
N GLU A 141 15.55 -10.01 -0.35
CA GLU A 141 14.92 -11.17 0.31
C GLU A 141 13.40 -11.08 0.32
N THR A 142 12.87 -9.85 0.38
CA THR A 142 11.44 -9.56 0.37
C THR A 142 10.79 -9.97 -0.95
N SER A 143 11.43 -9.65 -2.08
CA SER A 143 10.92 -10.05 -3.40
C SER A 143 10.98 -11.56 -3.60
N ARG A 144 11.96 -12.27 -3.01
CA ARG A 144 11.98 -13.74 -3.02
C ARG A 144 10.82 -14.33 -2.22
N LEU A 145 10.56 -13.78 -1.02
CA LEU A 145 9.43 -14.20 -0.18
C LEU A 145 8.11 -14.02 -0.91
N PHE A 146 7.87 -12.86 -1.54
CA PHE A 146 6.63 -12.63 -2.28
C PHE A 146 6.56 -13.40 -3.59
N ALA A 147 7.65 -13.51 -4.35
CA ALA A 147 7.69 -14.30 -5.58
C ALA A 147 7.34 -15.77 -5.37
N SER A 148 7.64 -16.31 -4.18
CA SER A 148 7.30 -17.71 -3.84
C SER A 148 5.81 -17.92 -3.55
N ARG A 149 5.05 -16.85 -3.28
CA ARG A 149 3.65 -16.91 -2.82
C ARG A 149 2.66 -16.24 -3.78
N ILE A 150 3.12 -15.30 -4.60
CA ILE A 150 2.29 -14.42 -5.41
C ILE A 150 2.87 -14.35 -6.82
N GLU A 151 1.99 -14.32 -7.83
CA GLU A 151 2.38 -14.17 -9.22
C GLU A 151 2.79 -12.72 -9.52
N LYS A 152 3.81 -12.56 -10.39
CA LYS A 152 4.10 -11.25 -11.01
C LYS A 152 2.90 -10.85 -11.87
N PRO A 153 2.53 -9.56 -11.92
CA PRO A 153 1.47 -9.13 -12.81
C PRO A 153 1.86 -9.39 -14.27
N PRO A 154 0.88 -9.63 -15.15
CA PRO A 154 1.11 -9.68 -16.58
C PRO A 154 1.83 -8.41 -17.05
N LEU A 155 2.82 -8.54 -17.94
CA LEU A 155 3.55 -7.40 -18.51
C LEU A 155 2.63 -6.39 -19.23
N SER A 156 1.43 -6.82 -19.60
CA SER A 156 0.41 -6.02 -20.27
C SER A 156 -0.61 -5.37 -19.32
N MET A 157 -0.38 -5.42 -18.00
CA MET A 157 -1.25 -4.81 -17.01
C MET A 157 -1.12 -3.29 -17.04
N GLN A 158 -2.21 -2.58 -17.32
CA GLN A 158 -2.30 -1.14 -17.25
C GLN A 158 -2.99 -0.73 -15.94
N ILE A 159 -2.38 0.22 -15.23
CA ILE A 159 -2.87 0.70 -13.95
C ILE A 159 -3.52 2.06 -14.17
N HIS A 160 -4.85 2.12 -14.00
CA HIS A 160 -5.66 3.33 -14.02
C HIS A 160 -6.08 3.72 -12.60
N TYR A 161 -5.15 3.61 -11.67
CA TYR A 161 -5.32 4.02 -10.29
C TYR A 161 -4.13 4.88 -9.87
N GLU A 162 -4.42 6.14 -9.53
CA GLU A 162 -3.39 7.17 -9.43
C GLU A 162 -2.47 7.03 -8.24
N PRO A 163 -2.94 6.74 -7.01
CA PRO A 163 -2.03 6.56 -5.88
C PRO A 163 -0.99 5.47 -6.15
N LEU A 164 -1.43 4.34 -6.71
CA LEU A 164 -0.56 3.24 -7.11
C LEU A 164 0.40 3.64 -8.23
N SER A 165 -0.09 4.28 -9.29
CA SER A 165 0.73 4.70 -10.44
C SER A 165 1.78 5.73 -10.04
N CYS A 166 1.39 6.68 -9.19
CA CYS A 166 2.26 7.73 -8.69
C CYS A 166 3.35 7.13 -7.77
N LEU A 167 3.02 6.17 -6.90
CA LEU A 167 4.01 5.50 -6.05
C LEU A 167 5.02 4.73 -6.90
N LEU A 168 4.53 3.94 -7.87
CA LEU A 168 5.36 3.20 -8.81
C LEU A 168 6.34 4.12 -9.52
N HIS A 169 5.88 5.28 -10.00
CA HIS A 169 6.72 6.24 -10.69
C HIS A 169 7.77 6.86 -9.77
N LEU A 170 7.36 7.38 -8.61
CA LEU A 170 8.27 8.02 -7.66
C LEU A 170 9.30 7.05 -7.08
N ALA A 171 8.89 5.83 -6.71
CA ALA A 171 9.80 4.80 -6.22
C ALA A 171 10.87 4.44 -7.26
N ARG A 172 10.50 4.39 -8.56
CA ARG A 172 11.45 4.17 -9.67
C ARG A 172 12.43 5.34 -9.82
N VAL A 173 11.92 6.57 -9.85
CA VAL A 173 12.74 7.77 -10.00
C VAL A 173 13.72 7.92 -8.84
N LYS A 174 13.28 7.66 -7.62
CA LYS A 174 14.10 7.72 -6.40
C LYS A 174 14.92 6.46 -6.14
N ARG A 175 14.77 5.41 -6.99
CA ARG A 175 15.46 4.11 -6.87
C ARG A 175 15.28 3.45 -5.48
N LEU A 176 14.09 3.57 -4.91
CA LEU A 176 13.80 3.01 -3.59
C LEU A 176 13.50 1.51 -3.71
N PRO A 177 14.05 0.67 -2.81
CA PRO A 177 13.63 -0.72 -2.68
C PRO A 177 12.16 -0.77 -2.29
N THR A 178 11.27 -1.08 -3.24
CA THR A 178 9.82 -1.05 -2.99
C THR A 178 9.14 -2.27 -3.58
N ALA A 179 8.43 -3.02 -2.74
CA ALA A 179 7.55 -4.11 -3.13
C ALA A 179 6.10 -3.63 -3.02
N ILE A 180 5.32 -3.77 -4.08
CA ILE A 180 3.92 -3.37 -4.11
C ILE A 180 3.06 -4.60 -4.24
N LEU A 181 2.11 -4.78 -3.33
CA LEU A 181 1.12 -5.85 -3.37
C LEU A 181 -0.17 -5.26 -3.93
N ILE A 182 -0.69 -5.81 -5.03
CA ILE A 182 -1.87 -5.30 -5.72
C ILE A 182 -2.95 -6.37 -5.62
N GLY A 183 -3.86 -6.19 -4.67
CA GLY A 183 -5.08 -6.95 -4.57
C GLY A 183 -6.15 -6.37 -5.49
N GLN A 184 -6.88 -7.23 -6.19
CA GLN A 184 -7.96 -6.86 -7.07
C GLN A 184 -9.30 -7.08 -6.37
N ARG A 185 -10.13 -6.03 -6.37
CA ARG A 185 -11.50 -6.04 -5.88
C ARG A 185 -12.46 -6.47 -6.97
N SER A 186 -13.47 -7.26 -6.61
CA SER A 186 -14.48 -7.73 -7.54
C SER A 186 -15.43 -6.60 -7.94
N ASN A 187 -15.95 -6.65 -9.17
CA ASN A 187 -17.02 -5.75 -9.61
C ASN A 187 -18.41 -6.26 -9.18
N SER A 188 -18.50 -7.50 -8.69
CA SER A 188 -19.74 -8.16 -8.28
C SER A 188 -20.06 -7.91 -6.80
N LEU A 189 -21.34 -7.77 -6.47
CA LEU A 189 -21.84 -7.65 -5.10
C LEU A 189 -22.38 -8.97 -4.53
N THR A 190 -21.98 -10.10 -5.11
CA THR A 190 -22.38 -11.40 -4.60
C THR A 190 -21.68 -11.68 -3.28
N HIS A 191 -22.32 -12.45 -2.39
CA HIS A 191 -21.67 -12.90 -1.14
C HIS A 191 -20.31 -13.56 -1.42
N LYS A 192 -20.25 -14.36 -2.49
CA LYS A 192 -19.01 -14.97 -2.98
C LYS A 192 -17.92 -13.95 -3.32
N ALA A 193 -18.27 -12.80 -3.90
CA ALA A 193 -17.31 -11.75 -4.21
C ALA A 193 -16.76 -11.10 -2.94
N LEU A 194 -17.59 -10.90 -1.91
CA LEU A 194 -17.13 -10.40 -0.61
C LEU A 194 -16.18 -11.39 0.08
N ASP A 195 -16.48 -12.69 0.01
CA ASP A 195 -15.61 -13.74 0.54
C ASP A 195 -14.25 -13.76 -0.18
N GLU A 196 -14.26 -13.57 -1.50
CA GLU A 196 -13.05 -13.43 -2.32
C GLU A 196 -12.24 -12.18 -1.92
N GLU A 197 -12.88 -11.03 -1.75
CA GLU A 197 -12.22 -9.79 -1.29
C GLU A 197 -11.60 -9.94 0.11
N LEU A 198 -12.33 -10.52 1.05
CA LEU A 198 -11.83 -10.83 2.39
C LEU A 198 -10.63 -11.76 2.36
N GLN A 199 -10.63 -12.74 1.45
CA GLN A 199 -9.49 -13.63 1.25
C GLN A 199 -8.26 -12.87 0.75
N VAL A 200 -8.41 -11.91 -0.17
CA VAL A 200 -7.30 -11.05 -0.63
C VAL A 200 -6.75 -10.20 0.50
N ILE A 201 -7.63 -9.60 1.31
CA ILE A 201 -7.22 -8.77 2.45
C ILE A 201 -6.45 -9.63 3.47
N HIS A 202 -6.96 -10.83 3.76
CA HIS A 202 -6.32 -11.78 4.66
C HIS A 202 -4.94 -12.20 4.14
N GLU A 203 -4.82 -12.62 2.88
CA GLU A 203 -3.54 -13.00 2.29
C GLU A 203 -2.55 -11.84 2.29
N THR A 204 -3.01 -10.63 1.96
CA THR A 204 -2.17 -9.42 1.99
C THR A 204 -1.66 -9.14 3.40
N GLY A 205 -2.54 -9.19 4.39
CA GLY A 205 -2.21 -9.00 5.80
C GLY A 205 -1.20 -10.02 6.32
N GLU A 206 -1.40 -11.31 6.02
CA GLU A 206 -0.48 -12.39 6.37
C GLU A 206 0.91 -12.21 5.73
N LEU A 207 0.96 -11.79 4.47
CA LEU A 207 2.22 -11.51 3.77
C LEU A 207 2.98 -10.36 4.43
N VAL A 208 2.29 -9.26 4.71
CA VAL A 208 2.88 -8.10 5.39
C VAL A 208 3.35 -8.48 6.80
N ALA A 209 2.53 -9.22 7.57
CA ALA A 209 2.88 -9.70 8.90
C ALA A 209 4.11 -10.61 8.88
N SER A 210 4.15 -11.58 7.96
CA SER A 210 5.27 -12.51 7.83
C SER A 210 6.60 -11.82 7.51
N TRP A 211 6.57 -10.77 6.69
CA TRP A 211 7.76 -10.00 6.35
C TRP A 211 8.21 -9.08 7.50
N THR A 212 7.25 -8.43 8.16
CA THR A 212 7.52 -7.51 9.27
C THR A 212 7.97 -8.26 10.54
N GLY A 213 7.55 -9.52 10.73
CA GLY A 213 7.68 -10.27 11.99
C GLY A 213 6.54 -9.99 12.97
N LEU A 214 5.49 -9.32 12.50
CA LEU A 214 4.26 -9.05 13.25
C LEU A 214 3.28 -10.22 13.12
N SER A 215 2.18 -10.13 13.86
CA SER A 215 1.04 -11.03 13.73
C SER A 215 -0.14 -10.31 13.08
N PHE A 216 -0.91 -11.05 12.29
CA PHE A 216 -2.13 -10.56 11.67
C PHE A 216 -3.35 -11.22 12.33
N SER A 217 -4.32 -10.42 12.74
CA SER A 217 -5.53 -10.89 13.43
C SER A 217 -6.72 -10.95 12.47
N ARG A 218 -7.01 -12.14 11.93
CA ARG A 218 -8.15 -12.36 11.02
C ARG A 218 -9.49 -11.94 11.63
N ASP A 219 -9.71 -12.23 12.91
CA ASP A 219 -10.99 -11.97 13.60
C ASP A 219 -11.27 -10.46 13.80
N ARG A 220 -10.28 -9.60 13.55
CA ARG A 220 -10.40 -8.14 13.69
C ARG A 220 -10.65 -7.42 12.36
N ILE A 221 -10.79 -8.14 11.25
CA ILE A 221 -11.08 -7.55 9.95
C ILE A 221 -12.48 -6.93 9.99
N LYS A 222 -12.54 -5.59 9.93
CA LYS A 222 -13.78 -4.82 9.77
C LYS A 222 -13.91 -4.36 8.32
N TRP A 223 -14.20 -5.29 7.42
CA TRP A 223 -14.42 -4.99 6.00
C TRP A 223 -15.91 -4.88 5.71
N SER A 224 -16.36 -3.70 5.26
CA SER A 224 -17.68 -3.51 4.69
C SER A 224 -17.54 -2.88 3.32
N ALA A 225 -17.98 -3.60 2.28
CA ALA A 225 -17.93 -3.10 0.90
C ALA A 225 -18.95 -1.97 0.74
N SER A 226 -18.60 -0.74 1.12
CA SER A 226 -19.42 0.43 0.86
C SER A 226 -19.10 0.97 -0.54
N LYS A 227 -20.08 0.92 -1.43
CA LYS A 227 -19.97 1.54 -2.76
C LYS A 227 -20.17 3.04 -2.61
N THR A 228 -19.11 3.82 -2.68
CA THR A 228 -19.23 5.24 -3.03
C THR A 228 -17.97 5.77 -3.69
N SER A 229 -17.86 5.58 -5.00
CA SER A 229 -17.38 6.67 -5.86
C SER A 229 -18.05 6.51 -7.22
N LYS A 230 -18.87 7.50 -7.59
CA LYS A 230 -19.15 7.73 -9.01
C LYS A 230 -17.81 8.08 -9.64
N GLU A 231 -17.41 7.30 -10.64
CA GLU A 231 -16.24 7.61 -11.45
C GLU A 231 -16.51 8.93 -12.19
N GLU A 232 -15.92 10.03 -11.71
CA GLU A 232 -15.73 11.21 -12.55
C GLU A 232 -14.45 10.99 -13.35
N GLU A 233 -14.59 10.90 -14.68
CA GLU A 233 -13.45 11.00 -15.59
C GLU A 233 -12.77 12.35 -15.35
N SER A 234 -11.60 12.32 -14.72
CA SER A 234 -10.88 13.53 -14.39
C SER A 234 -10.35 14.18 -15.70
N PRO A 235 -10.73 15.42 -16.04
CA PRO A 235 -10.46 16.02 -17.36
C PRO A 235 -8.98 16.12 -17.73
N TRP A 236 -8.09 16.21 -16.74
CA TRP A 236 -6.65 16.32 -16.97
C TRP A 236 -6.03 15.04 -17.57
N ARG A 237 -6.73 13.89 -17.52
CA ARG A 237 -6.27 12.65 -18.16
C ARG A 237 -6.20 12.75 -19.69
N ALA A 238 -6.95 13.66 -20.30
CA ALA A 238 -6.87 13.95 -21.73
C ALA A 238 -5.53 14.59 -22.15
N LEU A 239 -4.73 15.09 -21.20
CA LEU A 239 -3.47 15.79 -21.49
C LEU A 239 -2.28 14.85 -21.69
N TYR A 240 -2.38 13.58 -21.29
CA TYR A 240 -1.24 12.64 -21.28
C TYR A 240 -1.34 11.48 -22.28
N GLY A 241 -2.40 11.42 -23.10
CA GLY A 241 -2.54 10.47 -24.21
C GLY A 241 -3.04 9.09 -23.81
#